data_AF-A0A8S3SW61-F1
#
_entry.id   AF-A0A8S3SW61-F1
#
_cell.length_a   1.000
_cell.length_b   1.000
_cell.length_c   1.000
_cell.angle_alpha   90.00
_cell.angle_beta   90.00
_cell.angle_gamma   90.00
#
_symmetry.space_group_name_H-M   'P 1'
#
loop_
_entity.id
_entity.type
_entity.pdbx_description
1 polymer ?
#
loop_
_entity_poly.entity_id
_entity_poly.type
_entity_poly.pdbx_seq_one_letter_code
_entity_poly.pdbx_strand_id
1 'polypeptide(L)'
;MDTQRNRNFGRDWRYQMPDHGTTCQTRNFQHMDNCLCKFCGKTVNNQFHFRQCIAKTSFCYKCRNFGHFARMCNFHRQPDVKVVKVKSKSKLRRDAERMKKFKEQKAMSMFPCAELNTIELMDFFPTLNYDREFIDNVTLRHDRVHSERVKFEIKSVHYEKKFKDINQKHSSVVSNLEKLQKQNADDQKEMEKLQERNTDLKEAYSRIYDQRCKAIDQQYQLQRDKERMLNRITTLEDELDNIRKNTREDNYSNQNYRYRGRYNHRRNFRNNFS
;
A
#
# COMPACT_ATOMS: atom_id res chain seq x y z
N MET A 1 -1.24 -62.20 -24.04
CA MET A 1 0.22 -62.29 -23.95
C MET A 1 0.83 -60.98 -24.39
N ASP A 2 1.28 -60.08 -23.54
CA ASP A 2 0.74 -59.62 -22.27
C ASP A 2 1.09 -58.14 -22.20
N THR A 3 0.10 -57.37 -21.81
CA THR A 3 0.18 -55.94 -21.53
C THR A 3 0.93 -55.69 -20.24
N GLN A 4 1.90 -54.77 -20.22
CA GLN A 4 2.18 -54.00 -19.01
C GLN A 4 2.37 -52.51 -19.33
N ARG A 5 1.27 -51.78 -19.13
CA ARG A 5 1.27 -50.37 -18.72
C ARG A 5 1.84 -50.31 -17.30
N ASN A 6 2.71 -49.35 -17.00
CA ASN A 6 2.71 -48.79 -15.66
C ASN A 6 3.01 -47.29 -15.66
N ARG A 7 2.14 -46.58 -14.94
CA ARG A 7 2.10 -45.12 -14.77
C ARG A 7 3.11 -44.75 -13.68
N ASN A 8 3.90 -43.69 -13.88
CA ASN A 8 4.52 -42.94 -12.78
C ASN A 8 4.81 -41.51 -13.23
N PHE A 9 3.84 -40.61 -13.04
CA PHE A 9 4.06 -39.16 -13.03
C PHE A 9 4.06 -38.68 -11.57
N GLY A 10 5.16 -38.95 -10.86
CA GLY A 10 5.51 -38.26 -9.63
C GLY A 10 6.41 -37.07 -9.98
N ARG A 11 5.93 -35.84 -9.72
CA ARG A 11 6.72 -34.61 -9.89
C ARG A 11 7.82 -34.57 -8.84
N ASP A 12 9.01 -34.99 -9.22
CA ASP A 12 10.23 -34.85 -8.43
C ASP A 12 10.86 -33.49 -8.78
N TRP A 13 10.48 -32.42 -8.06
CA TRP A 13 11.20 -31.15 -8.08
C TRP A 13 12.36 -31.21 -7.08
N ARG A 14 13.37 -32.04 -7.37
CA ARG A 14 14.66 -31.95 -6.69
C ARG A 14 15.52 -30.90 -7.39
N TYR A 15 15.37 -29.66 -6.96
CA TYR A 15 16.49 -28.74 -6.99
C TYR A 15 17.53 -29.25 -5.98
N GLN A 16 18.60 -29.85 -6.48
CA GLN A 16 19.83 -30.02 -5.71
C GLN A 16 20.39 -28.62 -5.41
N MET A 17 20.17 -28.14 -4.19
CA MET A 17 20.93 -27.04 -3.62
C MET A 17 22.24 -27.61 -3.06
N PRO A 18 23.37 -26.89 -3.19
CA PRO A 18 24.62 -27.32 -2.60
C PRO A 18 24.49 -27.34 -1.07
N ASP A 19 25.01 -28.41 -0.45
CA ASP A 19 25.18 -28.54 1.00
C ASP A 19 26.10 -27.43 1.53
N HIS A 20 25.52 -26.26 1.79
CA HIS A 20 26.13 -25.25 2.63
C HIS A 20 25.48 -25.35 4.01
N GLY A 21 26.31 -25.75 4.98
CA GLY A 21 25.98 -25.79 6.39
C GLY A 21 25.19 -24.56 6.82
N THR A 22 24.08 -24.83 7.49
CA THR A 22 23.13 -23.88 8.04
C THR A 22 23.76 -23.02 9.11
N THR A 23 24.43 -21.94 8.71
CA THR A 23 24.62 -20.76 9.56
C THR A 23 24.00 -19.56 8.86
N CYS A 24 22.69 -19.40 9.02
CA CYS A 24 21.97 -18.22 8.61
C CYS A 24 22.34 -17.06 9.55
N GLN A 25 23.49 -16.44 9.30
CA GLN A 25 23.92 -15.20 9.97
C GLN A 25 23.12 -14.01 9.42
N THR A 26 21.83 -13.94 9.73
CA THR A 26 21.17 -12.63 9.79
C THR A 26 21.52 -12.04 11.16
N ARG A 27 22.25 -10.92 11.18
CA ARG A 27 22.84 -10.26 12.37
C ARG A 27 21.88 -9.93 13.54
N ASN A 28 20.61 -10.34 13.47
CA ASN A 28 19.59 -10.09 14.50
C ASN A 28 18.97 -11.36 15.11
N PHE A 29 19.46 -12.57 14.78
CA PHE A 29 18.94 -13.82 15.33
C PHE A 29 20.05 -14.63 16.00
N GLN A 30 20.34 -14.31 17.25
CA GLN A 30 21.05 -15.23 18.14
C GLN A 30 20.08 -16.34 18.54
N HIS A 31 20.31 -17.55 18.04
CA HIS A 31 19.71 -18.75 18.60
C HIS A 31 20.42 -19.02 19.94
N MET A 32 19.66 -19.02 21.04
CA MET A 32 20.08 -19.61 22.31
C MET A 32 19.65 -21.09 22.31
N ASP A 33 20.35 -21.91 23.07
CA ASP A 33 20.22 -23.39 23.11
C ASP A 33 18.82 -23.92 23.52
N ASN A 34 17.90 -23.03 23.88
CA ASN A 34 16.48 -23.34 24.01
C ASN A 34 15.75 -22.86 22.76
N CYS A 35 15.28 -23.80 21.94
CA CYS A 35 14.52 -23.60 20.70
C CYS A 35 13.19 -22.87 20.94
N LEU A 36 13.19 -21.63 21.46
CA LEU A 36 12.04 -20.77 21.66
C LEU A 36 12.23 -19.51 20.81
N CYS A 37 11.23 -19.15 20.01
CA CYS A 37 11.27 -17.90 19.26
C CYS A 37 11.21 -16.73 20.24
N LYS A 38 12.28 -15.93 20.32
CA LYS A 38 12.39 -14.76 21.22
C LYS A 38 11.26 -13.74 21.07
N PHE A 39 10.58 -13.72 19.91
CA PHE A 39 9.54 -12.74 19.58
C PHE A 39 8.10 -13.19 19.92
N CYS A 40 7.83 -14.49 20.00
CA CYS A 40 6.48 -15.02 20.28
C CYS A 40 6.44 -16.06 21.41
N GLY A 41 7.59 -16.49 21.94
CA GLY A 41 7.70 -17.45 23.05
C GLY A 41 7.36 -18.90 22.69
N LYS A 42 7.10 -19.23 21.42
CA LYS A 42 6.74 -20.59 21.00
C LYS A 42 7.98 -21.42 20.63
N THR A 43 7.91 -22.73 20.86
CA THR A 43 8.98 -23.67 20.53
C THR A 43 9.17 -23.81 19.02
N VAL A 44 10.42 -23.82 18.55
CA VAL A 44 10.83 -23.77 17.14
C VAL A 44 10.99 -25.20 16.56
N ASN A 45 10.40 -26.22 17.19
CA ASN A 45 10.51 -27.61 16.73
C ASN A 45 9.88 -27.88 15.35
N ASN A 46 9.22 -26.90 14.74
CA ASN A 46 8.68 -27.03 13.39
C ASN A 46 9.17 -25.89 12.51
N GLN A 47 9.81 -26.21 11.38
CA GLN A 47 10.13 -25.27 10.28
C GLN A 47 8.92 -24.43 9.83
N PHE A 48 7.69 -24.88 10.14
CA PHE A 48 6.44 -24.14 9.94
C PHE A 48 6.32 -22.86 10.78
N HIS A 49 6.91 -22.81 11.98
CA HIS A 49 6.72 -21.65 12.86
C HIS A 49 7.41 -20.39 12.31
N PHE A 50 8.54 -20.53 11.61
CA PHE A 50 9.22 -19.42 10.96
C PHE A 50 8.38 -18.74 9.87
N ARG A 51 7.53 -19.49 9.16
CA ARG A 51 6.66 -18.95 8.11
C ARG A 51 5.38 -18.31 8.66
N GLN A 52 4.91 -18.77 9.83
CA GLN A 52 3.65 -18.32 10.44
C GLN A 52 3.83 -17.41 11.67
N CYS A 53 5.06 -17.01 12.01
CA CYS A 53 5.29 -16.14 13.15
C CYS A 53 4.69 -14.74 12.89
N ILE A 54 3.65 -14.39 13.65
CA ILE A 54 2.95 -13.08 13.60
C ILE A 54 3.94 -11.92 13.75
N ALA A 55 5.04 -12.11 14.50
CA ALA A 55 6.05 -11.06 14.65
C ALA A 55 6.69 -10.67 13.31
N LYS A 56 6.83 -11.61 12.37
CA LYS A 56 7.43 -11.38 11.05
C LYS A 56 6.60 -10.44 10.19
N THR A 57 5.27 -10.57 10.24
CA THR A 57 4.32 -9.70 9.52
C THR A 57 3.89 -8.49 10.36
N SER A 58 4.19 -8.46 11.66
CA SER A 58 3.86 -7.33 12.52
C SER A 58 4.71 -6.10 12.19
N PHE A 59 4.03 -4.97 12.02
CA PHE A 59 4.63 -3.67 11.75
C PHE A 59 4.85 -2.91 13.06
N CYS A 60 6.10 -2.51 13.35
CA CYS A 60 6.42 -1.75 14.55
C CYS A 60 6.16 -0.25 14.33
N TYR A 61 5.19 0.33 15.03
CA TYR A 61 4.91 1.78 14.92
C TYR A 61 6.00 2.69 15.50
N LYS A 62 6.97 2.17 16.28
CA LYS A 62 8.07 2.97 16.84
C LYS A 62 9.19 3.24 15.82
N CYS A 63 9.62 2.21 15.09
CA CYS A 63 10.74 2.31 14.13
C CYS A 63 10.32 2.07 12.67
N ARG A 64 9.04 1.77 12.42
CA ARG A 64 8.46 1.49 11.09
C ARG A 64 9.06 0.28 10.36
N ASN A 65 9.72 -0.63 11.09
CA ASN A 65 10.26 -1.88 10.54
C ASN A 65 9.39 -3.09 10.94
N PHE A 66 9.42 -4.12 10.11
CA PHE A 66 8.77 -5.41 10.38
C PHE A 66 9.65 -6.32 11.27
N GLY A 67 9.07 -7.40 11.79
CA GLY A 67 9.83 -8.45 12.49
C GLY A 67 9.81 -8.41 14.02
N HIS A 68 9.14 -7.42 14.63
CA HIS A 68 9.00 -7.33 16.08
C HIS A 68 7.78 -6.51 16.50
N PHE A 69 7.24 -6.80 17.70
CA PHE A 69 6.22 -5.98 18.32
C PHE A 69 6.82 -4.69 18.88
N ALA A 70 6.06 -3.59 18.90
CA ALA A 70 6.53 -2.29 19.38
C ALA A 70 7.00 -2.28 20.86
N ARG A 71 6.53 -3.22 21.68
CA ARG A 71 7.01 -3.42 23.05
C ARG A 71 8.44 -3.97 23.13
N MET A 72 8.90 -4.64 22.07
CA MET A 72 10.24 -5.25 21.96
C MET A 72 11.21 -4.40 21.13
N CYS A 73 10.80 -3.20 20.71
CA CYS A 73 11.64 -2.35 19.88
C CYS A 73 12.77 -1.75 20.73
N ASN A 74 14.02 -2.08 20.37
CA ASN A 74 15.23 -1.52 20.98
C ASN A 74 15.55 -0.08 20.54
N PHE A 75 14.69 0.51 19.70
CA PHE A 75 14.84 1.91 19.32
C PHE A 75 14.36 2.79 20.49
N HIS A 76 15.32 3.42 21.19
CA HIS A 76 15.02 4.50 22.12
C HIS A 76 14.27 5.58 21.34
N ARG A 77 13.05 5.91 21.76
CA ARG A 77 12.29 7.04 21.20
C ARG A 77 13.22 8.26 21.19
N GLN A 78 13.42 8.87 20.03
CA GLN A 78 13.67 10.31 20.05
C GLN A 78 12.47 10.94 20.77
N PRO A 79 12.69 11.83 21.75
CA PRO A 79 11.60 12.43 22.51
C PRO A 79 10.68 13.21 21.57
N ASP A 80 9.50 12.62 21.38
CA ASP A 80 8.22 13.15 20.97
C ASP A 80 8.22 14.38 20.03
N VAL A 81 7.71 14.15 18.82
CA VAL A 81 6.86 15.12 18.13
C VAL A 81 5.90 15.69 19.17
N LYS A 82 6.06 16.98 19.51
CA LYS A 82 5.20 17.65 20.49
C LYS A 82 3.76 17.41 20.07
N VAL A 83 3.05 16.60 20.84
CA VAL A 83 1.61 16.39 20.67
C VAL A 83 0.96 17.76 20.76
N VAL A 84 0.56 18.30 19.60
CA VAL A 84 -0.29 19.48 19.54
C VAL A 84 -1.60 19.05 20.18
N LYS A 85 -1.76 19.35 21.47
CA LYS A 85 -3.01 19.12 22.19
C LYS A 85 -4.06 19.98 21.50
N VAL A 86 -4.84 19.36 20.61
CA VAL A 86 -6.02 19.97 20.00
C VAL A 86 -6.95 20.33 21.15
N LYS A 87 -7.02 21.63 21.48
CA LYS A 87 -7.91 22.13 22.54
C LYS A 87 -9.35 21.81 22.12
N SER A 88 -10.14 21.27 23.03
CA SER A 88 -11.56 21.05 22.77
C SER A 88 -12.26 22.38 22.40
N LYS A 89 -13.30 22.32 21.56
CA LYS A 89 -14.06 23.51 21.12
C LYS A 89 -14.57 24.35 22.31
N SER A 90 -14.91 23.72 23.44
CA SER A 90 -15.34 24.44 24.66
C SER A 90 -14.22 25.23 25.35
N LYS A 91 -12.97 24.76 25.25
CA LYS A 91 -11.81 25.48 25.80
C LYS A 91 -11.47 26.70 24.94
N LEU A 92 -11.57 26.58 23.63
CA LEU A 92 -11.43 27.72 22.70
C LEU A 92 -12.49 28.81 22.97
N ARG A 93 -13.76 28.44 23.21
CA ARG A 93 -14.81 29.41 23.57
C ARG A 93 -14.51 30.15 24.88
N ARG A 94 -14.08 29.43 25.92
CA ARG A 94 -13.70 30.03 27.22
C ARG A 94 -12.48 30.95 27.12
N ASP A 95 -11.47 30.56 26.34
CA ASP A 95 -10.28 31.39 26.11
C ASP A 95 -10.66 32.68 25.32
N ALA A 96 -11.58 32.58 24.36
CA ALA A 96 -12.09 33.74 23.61
C ALA A 96 -12.89 34.72 24.50
N GLU A 97 -13.77 34.22 25.38
CA GLU A 97 -14.50 35.05 26.34
C GLU A 97 -13.57 35.75 27.35
N ARG A 98 -12.52 35.07 27.83
CA ARG A 98 -11.50 35.71 28.68
C ARG A 98 -10.78 36.84 27.97
N MET A 99 -10.42 36.63 26.70
CA MET A 99 -9.80 37.67 25.88
C MET A 99 -10.73 38.86 25.61
N LYS A 100 -12.04 38.60 25.45
CA LYS A 100 -13.04 39.66 25.30
C LYS A 100 -13.13 40.53 26.57
N LYS A 101 -13.28 39.90 27.74
CA LYS A 101 -13.32 40.61 29.04
C LYS A 101 -12.04 41.42 29.31
N PHE A 102 -10.88 40.88 28.95
CA PHE A 102 -9.61 41.59 29.11
C PHE A 102 -9.55 42.84 28.22
N LYS A 103 -10.04 42.76 26.96
CA LYS A 103 -10.12 43.92 26.07
C LYS A 103 -11.09 44.98 26.58
N GLU A 104 -12.24 44.57 27.11
CA GLU A 104 -13.23 45.47 27.70
C GLU A 104 -12.67 46.19 28.93
N GLN A 105 -12.02 45.46 29.85
CA GLN A 105 -11.35 46.07 31.01
C GLN A 105 -10.24 47.04 30.60
N LYS A 106 -9.45 46.69 29.58
CA LYS A 106 -8.39 47.56 29.07
C LYS A 106 -8.94 48.83 28.43
N ALA A 107 -10.07 48.75 27.72
CA ALA A 107 -10.75 49.91 27.15
C ALA A 107 -11.29 50.84 28.25
N MET A 108 -11.79 50.28 29.36
CA MET A 108 -12.24 51.07 30.52
C MET A 108 -11.08 51.68 31.33
N SER A 109 -9.91 51.05 31.36
CA SER A 109 -8.72 51.59 32.05
C SER A 109 -7.97 52.66 31.23
N MET A 110 -8.25 52.79 29.94
CA MET A 110 -7.83 53.94 29.16
C MET A 110 -8.80 55.08 29.45
N PHE A 111 -8.57 55.77 30.57
CA PHE A 111 -9.06 57.13 30.73
C PHE A 111 -8.61 57.92 29.50
N PRO A 112 -9.48 58.70 28.85
CA PRO A 112 -9.03 59.72 27.94
C PRO A 112 -8.20 60.67 28.81
N CYS A 113 -6.87 60.60 28.71
CA CYS A 113 -6.05 61.76 28.98
C CYS A 113 -6.52 62.78 27.95
N ALA A 114 -7.54 63.57 28.33
CA ALA A 114 -7.86 64.79 27.62
C ALA A 114 -6.53 65.50 27.43
N GLU A 115 -6.23 65.83 26.18
CA GLU A 115 -5.18 66.75 25.83
C GLU A 115 -5.48 68.04 26.59
N LEU A 116 -4.91 68.13 27.80
CA LEU A 116 -4.78 69.38 28.52
C LEU A 116 -3.85 70.21 27.65
N ASN A 117 -4.46 70.96 26.73
CA ASN A 117 -3.82 72.04 26.00
C ASN A 117 -3.08 72.90 27.02
N THR A 118 -1.76 72.80 27.02
CA THR A 118 -0.83 73.47 27.92
C THR A 118 -0.75 74.99 27.70
N ILE A 119 -1.78 75.61 27.11
CA ILE A 119 -1.71 77.00 26.61
C ILE A 119 -2.57 77.99 27.42
N GLU A 120 -3.47 77.56 28.32
CA GLU A 120 -4.29 78.50 29.11
C GLU A 120 -4.00 78.52 30.63
N LEU A 121 -2.81 78.08 31.05
CA LEU A 121 -2.42 78.08 32.47
C LEU A 121 -1.38 79.15 32.85
N MET A 122 -0.95 79.99 31.89
CA MET A 122 0.03 81.06 32.13
C MET A 122 -0.60 82.38 32.61
N ASP A 123 -1.92 82.56 32.50
CA ASP A 123 -2.58 83.84 32.82
C ASP A 123 -3.15 83.94 34.25
N PHE A 124 -2.93 82.91 35.10
CA PHE A 124 -3.51 82.86 36.46
C PHE A 124 -2.50 82.77 37.62
N PHE A 125 -1.21 82.95 37.37
CA PHE A 125 -0.22 83.02 38.45
C PHE A 125 0.32 84.45 38.62
N PRO A 126 -0.02 85.14 39.72
CA PRO A 126 0.64 86.38 40.08
C PRO A 126 2.12 86.10 40.30
N THR A 127 2.96 87.08 39.98
CA THR A 127 4.43 87.11 40.10
C THR A 127 4.93 86.48 41.41
N LEU A 128 5.05 85.17 41.43
CA LEU A 128 5.75 84.42 42.45
C LEU A 128 7.20 84.36 41.99
N ASN A 129 8.12 84.85 42.83
CA ASN A 129 9.53 84.55 42.74
C ASN A 129 9.67 83.03 42.95
N TYR A 130 9.49 82.26 41.88
CA TYR A 130 9.77 80.84 41.89
C TYR A 130 11.27 80.70 42.09
N ASP A 131 11.67 80.04 43.19
CA ASP A 131 13.05 79.68 43.41
C ASP A 131 13.59 78.94 42.17
N ARG A 132 14.84 79.22 41.82
CA ARG A 132 15.52 78.64 40.64
C ARG A 132 15.42 77.12 40.61
N GLU A 133 15.38 76.51 41.79
CA GLU A 133 15.20 75.08 42.02
C GLU A 133 13.85 74.53 41.51
N PHE A 134 12.78 75.33 41.53
CA PHE A 134 11.48 74.94 40.97
C PHE A 134 11.50 74.94 39.45
N ILE A 135 12.08 75.97 38.82
CA ILE A 135 12.22 76.05 37.36
C ILE A 135 13.09 74.91 36.84
N ASP A 136 14.20 74.62 37.51
CA ASP A 136 15.09 73.53 37.14
C ASP A 136 14.38 72.16 37.24
N ASN A 137 13.57 71.93 38.29
CA ASN A 137 12.78 70.70 38.45
C ASN A 137 11.68 70.54 37.39
N VAL A 138 11.00 71.63 37.02
CA VAL A 138 9.98 71.60 35.94
C VAL A 138 10.64 71.32 34.59
N THR A 139 11.78 71.94 34.31
CA THR A 139 12.55 71.72 33.08
C THR A 139 13.05 70.27 32.99
N LEU A 140 13.59 69.72 34.09
CA LEU A 140 14.00 68.31 34.17
C LEU A 140 12.84 67.33 33.93
N ARG A 141 11.64 67.62 34.46
CA ARG A 141 10.44 66.81 34.19
C ARG A 141 10.01 66.91 32.73
N HIS A 142 10.00 68.11 32.16
CA HIS A 142 9.66 68.35 30.76
C HIS A 142 10.60 67.58 29.82
N ASP A 143 11.91 67.67 30.04
CA ASP A 143 12.92 66.95 29.26
C ASP A 143 12.79 65.43 29.39
N ARG A 144 12.44 64.94 30.59
CA ARG A 144 12.19 63.51 30.81
C ARG A 144 10.96 63.02 30.05
N VAL A 145 9.86 63.77 30.07
CA VAL A 145 8.63 63.44 29.33
C VAL A 145 8.88 63.51 27.82
N HIS A 146 9.60 64.53 27.33
CA HIS A 146 10.00 64.61 25.93
C HIS A 146 10.90 63.43 25.52
N SER A 147 11.88 63.05 26.35
CA SER A 147 12.74 61.88 26.10
C SER A 147 11.93 60.58 26.00
N GLU A 148 10.95 60.38 26.88
CA GLU A 148 10.08 59.20 26.82
C GLU A 148 9.16 59.21 25.60
N ARG A 149 8.63 60.38 25.22
CA ARG A 149 7.82 60.55 24.01
C ARG A 149 8.61 60.21 22.75
N VAL A 150 9.83 60.73 22.61
CA VAL A 150 10.73 60.41 21.48
C VAL A 150 11.06 58.91 21.45
N LYS A 151 11.32 58.28 22.60
CA LYS A 151 11.53 56.82 22.68
C LYS A 151 10.30 56.04 22.24
N PHE A 152 9.09 56.52 22.55
CA PHE A 152 7.85 55.90 22.13
C PHE A 152 7.64 56.03 20.62
N GLU A 153 7.88 57.21 20.04
CA GLU A 153 7.77 57.47 18.61
C GLU A 153 8.74 56.58 17.80
N ILE A 154 10.01 56.48 18.23
CA ILE A 154 11.00 55.59 17.60
C ILE A 154 10.53 54.13 17.64
N LYS A 155 9.96 53.68 18.77
CA LYS A 155 9.40 52.33 18.89
C LYS A 155 8.19 52.14 17.96
N SER A 156 7.31 53.14 17.85
CA SER A 156 6.14 53.10 16.98
C SER A 156 6.55 52.90 15.51
N VAL A 157 7.49 53.71 15.02
CA VAL A 157 8.02 53.60 13.65
C VAL A 157 8.64 52.23 13.40
N HIS A 158 9.38 51.70 14.38
CA HIS A 158 9.96 50.35 14.30
C HIS A 158 8.89 49.26 14.19
N TYR A 159 7.80 49.37 14.94
CA TYR A 159 6.70 48.41 14.86
C TYR A 159 5.95 48.51 13.54
N GLU A 160 5.74 49.70 13.00
CA GLU A 160 5.12 49.87 11.68
C GLU A 160 5.94 49.22 10.57
N LYS A 161 7.27 49.41 10.59
CA LYS A 161 8.16 48.76 9.62
C LYS A 161 8.08 47.23 9.71
N LYS A 162 8.16 46.69 10.93
CA LYS A 162 7.99 45.24 11.17
C LYS A 162 6.63 44.73 10.69
N PHE A 163 5.56 45.50 10.91
CA PHE A 163 4.22 45.11 10.48
C PHE A 163 4.11 45.07 8.95
N LYS A 164 4.69 46.04 8.24
CA LYS A 164 4.77 46.04 6.77
C LYS A 164 5.53 44.82 6.25
N ASP A 165 6.69 44.50 6.83
CA ASP A 165 7.49 43.33 6.45
C ASP A 165 6.71 42.02 6.67
N ILE A 166 5.98 41.91 7.78
CA ILE A 166 5.14 40.75 8.09
C ILE A 166 3.98 40.63 7.09
N ASN A 167 3.31 41.73 6.77
CA ASN A 167 2.21 41.72 5.80
C ASN A 167 2.69 41.32 4.40
N GLN A 168 3.86 41.80 3.97
CA GLN A 168 4.43 41.39 2.69
C GLN A 168 4.73 39.88 2.66
N LYS A 169 5.31 39.34 3.73
CA LYS A 169 5.54 37.90 3.87
C LYS A 169 4.23 37.11 3.89
N HIS A 170 3.21 37.62 4.59
CA HIS A 170 1.89 37.01 4.65
C HIS A 170 1.27 36.92 3.24
N SER A 171 1.28 38.00 2.46
CA SER A 171 0.77 37.99 1.08
C SER A 171 1.51 36.99 0.19
N SER A 172 2.83 36.87 0.33
CA SER A 172 3.61 35.85 -0.40
C SER A 172 3.20 34.42 -0.02
N VAL A 173 3.00 34.15 1.28
CA VAL A 173 2.55 32.83 1.76
C VAL A 173 1.15 32.51 1.24
N VAL A 174 0.22 33.47 1.26
CA VAL A 174 -1.14 33.29 0.73
C VAL A 174 -1.11 32.93 -0.76
N SER A 175 -0.33 33.66 -1.57
CA SER A 175 -0.20 33.34 -3.01
C SER A 175 0.36 31.94 -3.25
N ASN A 176 1.34 31.51 -2.44
CA ASN A 176 1.87 30.15 -2.55
C ASN A 176 0.86 29.08 -2.12
N LEU A 177 0.05 29.36 -1.10
CA LEU A 177 -1.03 28.47 -0.67
C LEU A 177 -2.09 28.29 -1.77
N GLU A 178 -2.48 29.36 -2.46
CA GLU A 178 -3.42 29.29 -3.58
C GLU A 178 -2.88 28.42 -4.73
N LYS A 179 -1.59 28.56 -5.07
CA LYS A 179 -0.92 27.72 -6.07
C LYS A 179 -0.94 26.25 -5.68
N LEU A 180 -0.61 25.94 -4.42
CA LEU A 180 -0.63 24.57 -3.91
C LEU A 180 -2.04 23.98 -3.86
N GLN A 181 -3.05 24.79 -3.53
CA GLN A 181 -4.45 24.35 -3.56
C GLN A 181 -4.90 24.00 -4.97
N LYS A 182 -4.52 24.82 -5.98
CA LYS A 182 -4.80 24.53 -7.38
C LYS A 182 -4.12 23.24 -7.83
N GLN A 183 -2.82 23.09 -7.53
CA GLN A 183 -2.07 21.89 -7.86
C GLN A 183 -2.69 20.64 -7.23
N ASN A 184 -3.07 20.69 -5.95
CA ASN A 184 -3.72 19.58 -5.28
C ASN A 184 -5.08 19.21 -5.91
N ALA A 185 -5.83 20.19 -6.43
CA ALA A 185 -7.08 19.93 -7.15
C ALA A 185 -6.83 19.27 -8.52
N ASP A 186 -5.75 19.66 -9.21
CA ASP A 186 -5.37 19.05 -10.49
C ASP A 186 -4.86 17.61 -10.28
N ASP A 187 -4.03 17.37 -9.25
CA ASP A 187 -3.56 16.04 -8.86
C ASP A 187 -4.72 15.11 -8.47
N GLN A 188 -5.75 15.63 -7.79
CA GLN A 188 -6.97 14.86 -7.47
C GLN A 188 -7.72 14.40 -8.72
N LYS A 189 -7.88 15.29 -9.71
CA LYS A 189 -8.51 14.93 -11.00
C LYS A 189 -7.69 13.89 -11.76
N GLU A 190 -6.36 13.97 -11.70
CA GLU A 190 -5.50 12.95 -12.32
C GLU A 190 -5.63 11.59 -11.62
N MET A 191 -5.69 11.59 -10.28
CA MET A 191 -5.92 10.38 -9.50
C MET A 191 -7.26 9.71 -9.82
N GLU A 192 -8.34 10.48 -10.00
CA GLU A 192 -9.65 9.96 -10.41
C GLU A 192 -9.59 9.29 -11.79
N LYS A 193 -8.93 9.92 -12.78
CA LYS A 193 -8.73 9.32 -14.11
C LYS A 193 -7.94 8.02 -14.06
N LEU A 194 -6.92 7.95 -13.19
CA LEU A 194 -6.14 6.73 -12.99
C LEU A 194 -6.95 5.62 -12.29
N GLN A 195 -7.88 5.98 -11.41
CA GLN A 195 -8.80 5.02 -10.79
C GLN A 195 -9.76 4.42 -11.82
N GLU A 196 -10.34 5.25 -12.69
CA GLU A 196 -11.20 4.80 -13.79
C GLU A 196 -10.45 3.87 -14.77
N ARG A 197 -9.24 4.24 -15.19
CA ARG A 197 -8.42 3.34 -16.02
C ARG A 197 -8.11 2.01 -15.34
N ASN A 198 -7.91 2.01 -14.02
CA ASN A 198 -7.68 0.78 -13.27
C ASN A 198 -8.94 -0.09 -13.19
N THR A 199 -10.13 0.49 -13.13
CA THR A 199 -11.38 -0.28 -13.19
C THR A 199 -11.56 -0.92 -14.57
N ASP A 200 -11.32 -0.15 -15.64
CA ASP A 200 -11.41 -0.65 -17.02
C ASP A 200 -10.43 -1.80 -17.28
N LEU A 201 -9.20 -1.67 -16.79
CA LEU A 201 -8.18 -2.72 -16.91
C LEU A 201 -8.55 -3.98 -16.15
N LYS A 202 -9.15 -3.86 -14.96
CA LYS A 202 -9.64 -5.01 -14.19
C LYS A 202 -10.75 -5.74 -14.92
N GLU A 203 -11.69 -5.02 -15.51
CA GLU A 203 -12.75 -5.62 -16.31
C GLU A 203 -12.21 -6.29 -17.56
N ALA A 204 -11.28 -5.64 -18.27
CA ALA A 204 -10.63 -6.22 -19.44
C ALA A 204 -9.88 -7.52 -19.09
N TYR A 205 -9.16 -7.52 -17.96
CA TYR A 205 -8.49 -8.72 -17.47
C TYR A 205 -9.48 -9.85 -17.16
N SER A 206 -10.61 -9.54 -16.52
CA SER A 206 -11.68 -10.52 -16.25
C SER A 206 -12.22 -11.13 -17.55
N ARG A 207 -12.47 -10.30 -18.57
CA ARG A 207 -12.94 -10.77 -19.89
C ARG A 207 -11.95 -11.73 -20.55
N ILE A 208 -10.65 -11.40 -20.51
CA ILE A 208 -9.59 -12.27 -21.05
C ILE A 208 -9.52 -13.58 -20.28
N TYR A 209 -9.65 -13.54 -18.96
CA TYR A 209 -9.66 -14.72 -18.11
C TYR A 209 -10.83 -15.66 -18.48
N ASP A 210 -12.04 -15.12 -18.62
CA ASP A 210 -13.22 -15.90 -19.02
C ASP A 210 -13.06 -16.53 -20.40
N GLN A 211 -12.52 -15.78 -21.37
CA GLN A 211 -12.21 -16.31 -22.70
C GLN A 211 -11.20 -17.46 -22.64
N ARG A 212 -10.17 -17.33 -21.80
CA ARG A 212 -9.17 -18.39 -21.61
C ARG A 212 -9.79 -19.65 -21.00
N CYS A 213 -10.67 -19.51 -20.01
CA CYS A 213 -11.40 -20.64 -19.44
C CYS A 213 -12.23 -21.37 -20.50
N LYS A 214 -12.99 -20.63 -21.33
CA LYS A 214 -13.76 -21.21 -22.44
C LYS A 214 -12.88 -21.95 -23.45
N ALA A 215 -11.72 -21.39 -23.79
CA ALA A 215 -10.77 -22.04 -24.71
C ALA A 215 -10.20 -23.33 -24.12
N ILE A 216 -9.90 -23.35 -22.82
CA ILE A 216 -9.45 -24.56 -22.11
C ILE A 216 -10.54 -25.63 -22.13
N ASP A 217 -11.80 -25.28 -21.84
CA ASP A 217 -12.92 -26.21 -21.88
C ASP A 217 -13.11 -26.80 -23.29
N GLN A 218 -13.02 -25.97 -24.33
CA GLN A 218 -13.06 -26.42 -25.72
C GLN A 218 -11.92 -27.38 -26.04
N GLN A 219 -10.70 -27.10 -25.58
CA GLN A 219 -9.55 -27.97 -25.77
C GLN A 219 -9.77 -29.35 -25.12
N TYR A 220 -10.34 -29.40 -23.91
CA TYR A 220 -10.68 -30.66 -23.25
C TYR A 220 -11.75 -31.44 -24.01
N GLN A 221 -12.75 -30.77 -24.60
CA GLN A 221 -13.75 -31.44 -25.44
C GLN A 221 -13.12 -32.07 -26.69
N LEU A 222 -12.30 -31.30 -27.40
CA LEU A 222 -11.59 -31.79 -28.59
C LEU A 222 -10.67 -32.97 -28.26
N GLN A 223 -10.04 -32.96 -27.08
CA GLN A 223 -9.23 -34.09 -26.63
C GLN A 223 -10.07 -35.34 -26.38
N ARG A 224 -11.24 -35.21 -25.74
CA ARG A 224 -12.17 -36.33 -25.57
C ARG A 224 -12.70 -36.87 -26.90
N ASP A 225 -13.02 -35.99 -27.84
CA ASP A 225 -13.46 -36.37 -29.18
C ASP A 225 -12.37 -37.13 -29.93
N LYS A 226 -11.13 -36.65 -29.84
CA LYS A 226 -9.97 -37.35 -30.38
C LYS A 226 -9.82 -38.76 -29.80
N GLU A 227 -9.94 -38.93 -28.49
CA GLU A 227 -9.87 -40.24 -27.83
C GLU A 227 -11.02 -41.16 -28.28
N ARG A 228 -12.24 -40.62 -28.41
CA ARG A 228 -13.40 -41.37 -28.94
C ARG A 228 -13.15 -41.85 -30.37
N MET A 229 -12.62 -41.00 -31.24
CA MET A 229 -12.29 -41.36 -32.62
C MET A 229 -11.17 -42.40 -32.70
N LEU A 230 -10.12 -42.26 -31.88
CA LEU A 230 -9.03 -43.23 -31.82
C LEU A 230 -9.54 -44.62 -31.40
N ASN A 231 -10.38 -44.69 -30.37
CA ASN A 231 -10.99 -45.95 -29.96
C ASN A 231 -11.84 -46.56 -31.09
N ARG A 232 -12.58 -45.74 -31.84
CA ARG A 232 -13.37 -46.22 -32.99
C ARG A 232 -12.47 -46.77 -34.09
N ILE A 233 -11.37 -46.10 -34.41
CA ILE A 233 -10.38 -46.58 -35.39
C ILE A 233 -9.85 -47.95 -34.95
N THR A 234 -9.44 -48.11 -33.69
CA THR A 234 -8.96 -49.39 -33.17
C THR A 234 -10.01 -50.50 -33.31
N THR A 235 -11.28 -50.22 -32.98
CA THR A 235 -12.35 -51.22 -33.18
C THR A 235 -12.54 -51.62 -34.65
N LEU A 236 -12.42 -50.66 -35.58
CA LEU A 236 -12.54 -50.94 -37.01
C LEU A 236 -11.34 -51.72 -37.54
N GLU A 237 -10.14 -51.47 -37.02
CA GLU A 237 -8.94 -52.24 -37.34
C GLU A 237 -9.09 -53.70 -36.90
N ASP A 238 -9.58 -53.94 -35.68
CA ASP A 238 -9.87 -55.29 -35.17
C ASP A 238 -10.94 -56.00 -36.03
N GLU A 239 -12.00 -55.30 -36.42
CA GLU A 239 -13.04 -55.81 -37.33
C GLU A 239 -12.45 -56.21 -38.70
N LEU A 240 -11.61 -55.35 -39.29
CA LEU A 240 -10.94 -55.64 -40.57
C LEU A 240 -10.02 -56.85 -40.48
N ASP A 241 -9.28 -57.00 -39.39
CA ASP A 241 -8.39 -58.15 -39.20
C ASP A 241 -9.18 -59.44 -38.99
N ASN A 242 -10.34 -59.39 -38.34
CA ASN A 242 -11.25 -60.53 -38.25
C ASN A 242 -11.82 -60.92 -39.63
N ILE A 243 -12.23 -59.95 -40.45
CA ILE A 243 -12.69 -60.22 -41.84
C ILE A 243 -11.57 -60.87 -42.65
N ARG A 244 -10.34 -60.35 -42.55
CA ARG A 244 -9.17 -60.91 -43.24
C ARG A 244 -8.88 -62.35 -42.81
N LYS A 245 -9.03 -62.69 -41.52
CA LYS A 245 -8.86 -64.06 -41.02
C LYS A 245 -9.94 -64.99 -41.58
N ASN A 246 -11.22 -64.60 -41.49
CA ASN A 246 -12.33 -65.41 -42.00
C ASN A 246 -12.20 -65.67 -43.51
N THR A 247 -11.82 -64.65 -44.29
CA THR A 247 -11.62 -64.79 -45.74
C THR A 247 -10.47 -65.77 -46.07
N ARG A 248 -9.41 -65.80 -45.25
CA ARG A 248 -8.34 -66.79 -45.41
C ARG A 248 -8.86 -68.21 -45.15
N GLU A 249 -9.64 -68.41 -44.09
CA GLU A 249 -10.23 -69.70 -43.73
C GLU A 249 -11.21 -70.21 -44.81
N ASP A 250 -12.07 -69.34 -45.34
CA ASP A 250 -12.99 -69.67 -46.43
C ASP A 250 -12.24 -70.09 -47.70
N ASN A 251 -11.13 -69.40 -48.02
CA ASN A 251 -10.27 -69.76 -49.14
C ASN A 251 -9.59 -71.13 -48.94
N TYR A 252 -9.11 -71.44 -47.72
CA TYR A 252 -8.56 -72.77 -47.39
C TYR A 252 -9.63 -73.87 -47.48
N SER A 253 -10.83 -73.62 -46.96
CA SER A 253 -11.97 -74.55 -47.03
C SER A 253 -12.33 -74.85 -48.49
N ASN A 254 -12.48 -73.83 -49.32
CA ASN A 254 -12.77 -73.97 -50.75
C ASN A 254 -11.68 -74.73 -51.52
N GLN A 255 -10.40 -74.53 -51.19
CA GLN A 255 -9.30 -75.31 -51.79
C GLN A 255 -9.38 -76.80 -51.41
N ASN A 256 -9.71 -77.13 -50.16
CA ASN A 256 -9.87 -78.51 -49.71
C ASN A 256 -11.06 -79.22 -50.38
N TYR A 257 -12.18 -78.54 -50.59
CA TYR A 257 -13.31 -79.08 -51.35
C TYR A 257 -12.93 -79.38 -52.81
N ARG A 258 -12.18 -78.48 -53.48
CA ARG A 258 -11.67 -78.72 -54.84
C ARG A 258 -10.71 -79.92 -54.91
N TYR A 259 -9.85 -80.10 -53.91
CA TYR A 259 -8.94 -81.25 -53.85
C TYR A 259 -9.68 -82.57 -53.61
N ARG A 260 -10.66 -82.61 -52.70
CA ARG A 260 -11.49 -83.80 -52.46
C ARG A 260 -12.37 -84.18 -53.66
N GLY A 261 -12.92 -83.19 -54.37
CA GLY A 261 -13.66 -83.42 -55.62
C GLY A 261 -12.82 -84.08 -56.71
N ARG A 262 -11.56 -83.67 -56.89
CA ARG A 262 -10.64 -84.29 -57.86
C ARG A 262 -10.22 -85.71 -57.48
N TYR A 263 -10.04 -85.99 -56.20
CA TYR A 263 -9.69 -87.35 -55.73
C TYR A 263 -10.85 -88.34 -55.94
N ASN A 264 -12.09 -87.93 -55.67
CA ASN A 264 -13.26 -88.79 -55.91
C ASN A 264 -13.51 -89.02 -57.40
N HIS A 265 -13.26 -88.03 -58.26
CA HIS A 265 -13.37 -88.21 -59.71
C HIS A 265 -12.34 -89.22 -60.26
N ARG A 266 -11.09 -89.20 -59.77
CA ARG A 266 -10.07 -90.19 -60.14
C ARG A 266 -10.39 -91.60 -59.64
N ARG A 267 -11.01 -91.74 -58.46
CA ARG A 267 -11.38 -93.05 -57.89
C ARG A 267 -12.54 -93.70 -58.66
N ASN A 268 -13.54 -92.92 -59.08
CA ASN A 268 -14.65 -93.43 -59.90
C ASN A 268 -14.22 -93.83 -61.32
N PHE A 269 -13.26 -93.12 -61.93
CA PHE A 269 -12.69 -93.56 -63.21
C PHE A 269 -11.94 -94.89 -63.12
N ARG A 270 -11.35 -95.22 -61.97
CA ARG A 270 -10.60 -96.48 -61.79
C ARG A 270 -11.51 -97.70 -61.61
N ASN A 271 -12.74 -97.51 -61.11
CA ASN A 271 -13.70 -98.59 -60.90
C ASN A 271 -14.56 -98.92 -62.14
N ASN A 272 -14.48 -98.12 -63.21
CA ASN A 272 -15.19 -98.38 -64.48
C ASN A 272 -14.33 -99.10 -65.54
N PHE A 273 -13.10 -99.49 -65.20
CA PHE A 273 -12.17 -100.21 -66.09
C PHE A 273 -11.75 -101.58 -65.50
N SER A 274 -12.59 -102.16 -64.65
CA SER A 274 -12.53 -103.56 -64.22
C SER A 274 -13.88 -104.20 -64.47
#